data_AF-A0A542IA15-F1
#
_entry.id   AF-A0A542IA15-F1
#
_cell.length_a   1.000
_cell.length_b   1.000
_cell.length_c   1.000
_cell.angle_alpha   90.00
_cell.angle_beta   90.00
_cell.angle_gamma   90.00
#
_symmetry.space_group_name_H-M   'P 1'
#
loop_
_entity.id
_entity.type
_entity.pdbx_description
1 polymer ?
#
loop_
_entity_poly.entity_id
_entity_poly.type
_entity_poly.pdbx_seq_one_letter_code
_entity_poly.pdbx_strand_id
1 'polypeptide(L)'
;MQELLRPQACTHSAGTCQGCRSRMREDALQQAPGRPIILLHPAPVRVRSLPATAVAYTVTDVLVEWDGDGGYHLRWEASWLVHRCAPRQAAAQ
;
A
#
# COMPACT_ATOMS: atom_id res chain seq x y z
N MET A 1 4.79 -11.98 -8.27
CA MET A 1 4.08 -11.08 -7.34
C MET A 1 4.74 -11.27 -5.97
N GLN A 2 5.46 -10.27 -5.46
CA GLN A 2 6.22 -10.36 -4.21
C GLN A 2 5.55 -9.49 -3.15
N GLU A 3 5.25 -10.07 -2.00
CA GLU A 3 4.86 -9.33 -0.81
C GLU A 3 6.12 -8.92 -0.07
N LEU A 4 6.26 -7.63 0.24
CA LEU A 4 7.38 -7.13 1.02
C LEU A 4 7.06 -7.29 2.50
N LEU A 5 7.62 -8.33 3.10
CA LEU A 5 7.52 -8.58 4.53
C LEU A 5 8.31 -7.53 5.31
N ARG A 6 7.83 -7.25 6.53
CA ARG A 6 8.41 -6.27 7.46
C ARG A 6 9.92 -6.49 7.66
N PRO A 7 10.75 -5.44 7.58
CA PRO A 7 12.18 -5.54 7.88
C PRO A 7 12.41 -6.02 9.32
N GLN A 8 13.22 -7.07 9.47
CA GLN A 8 13.58 -7.66 10.77
C GLN A 8 14.35 -6.71 11.71
N ALA A 9 14.79 -5.55 11.21
CA ALA A 9 15.60 -4.58 11.96
C ALA A 9 14.79 -3.60 12.85
N CYS A 10 13.45 -3.63 12.82
CA CYS A 10 12.64 -2.70 13.61
C CYS A 10 12.32 -3.31 14.98
N THR A 11 13.06 -2.92 16.03
CA THR A 11 12.88 -3.34 17.44
C THR A 11 11.63 -2.78 18.14
N HIS A 12 10.76 -2.04 17.42
CA HIS A 12 9.49 -1.57 17.97
C HIS A 12 8.40 -2.66 17.90
N SER A 13 7.94 -3.07 19.07
CA SER A 13 7.11 -4.27 19.28
C SER A 13 5.64 -4.16 18.87
N ALA A 14 5.10 -2.97 18.59
CA ALA A 14 3.65 -2.79 18.36
C ALA A 14 3.25 -2.36 16.95
N GLY A 15 4.21 -2.06 16.07
CA GLY A 15 3.92 -1.60 14.71
C GLY A 15 5.19 -1.26 13.96
N THR A 16 5.14 -1.29 12.63
CA THR A 16 6.24 -0.81 11.80
C THR A 16 6.34 0.70 11.98
N CYS A 17 7.42 1.21 12.57
CA CYS A 17 7.59 2.64 12.80
C CYS A 17 7.61 3.41 11.46
N GLN A 18 7.35 4.73 11.50
CA GLN A 18 7.25 5.55 10.28
C GLN A 18 8.49 5.43 9.38
N GLY A 19 9.70 5.41 9.94
CA GLY A 19 10.94 5.23 9.18
C GLY A 19 11.01 3.88 8.46
N CYS A 20 10.57 2.79 9.12
CA CYS A 20 10.51 1.47 8.50
C CYS A 20 9.45 1.41 7.38
N ARG A 21 8.31 2.09 7.53
CA ARG A 21 7.27 2.19 6.48
C ARG A 21 7.81 2.95 5.26
N SER A 22 8.50 4.08 5.47
CA SER A 22 9.12 4.84 4.37
C SER A 22 10.13 4.00 3.60
N ARG A 23 11.02 3.29 4.31
CA ARG A 23 12.02 2.42 3.66
C ARG A 23 11.38 1.30 2.85
N MET A 24 10.37 0.61 3.40
CA MET A 24 9.65 -0.42 2.66
C MET A 24 8.96 0.13 1.41
N ARG A 25 8.42 1.36 1.47
CA ARG A 25 7.86 2.03 0.30
C ARG A 25 8.90 2.30 -0.76
N GLU A 26 10.05 2.84 -0.38
CA GLU A 26 11.16 3.07 -1.31
C GLU A 26 11.61 1.76 -1.99
N ASP A 27 11.78 0.69 -1.21
CA ASP A 27 12.14 -0.64 -1.72
C ASP A 27 11.07 -1.17 -2.69
N ALA A 28 9.78 -1.00 -2.38
CA ALA A 28 8.69 -1.41 -3.25
C ALA A 28 8.63 -0.63 -4.56
N LEU A 29 8.91 0.69 -4.52
CA LEU A 29 8.98 1.52 -5.72
C LEU A 29 10.14 1.11 -6.63
N GLN A 30 11.27 0.63 -6.07
CA GLN A 30 12.34 0.07 -6.90
C GLN A 30 11.95 -1.24 -7.59
N GLN A 31 11.01 -2.00 -7.00
CA GLN A 31 10.53 -3.28 -7.52
C GLN A 31 9.28 -3.16 -8.41
N ALA A 32 8.93 -1.95 -8.86
CA ALA A 32 7.71 -1.73 -9.61
C ALA A 32 7.68 -2.49 -10.95
N PRO A 33 6.55 -3.15 -11.28
CA PRO A 33 6.40 -3.85 -12.55
C PRO A 33 6.25 -2.87 -13.72
N GLY A 34 6.98 -3.11 -14.80
CA GLY A 34 6.72 -2.46 -16.10
C GLY A 34 6.84 -0.93 -16.14
N ARG A 35 7.81 -0.35 -15.40
CA ARG A 35 8.11 1.11 -15.31
C ARG A 35 7.76 1.89 -16.59
N PRO A 36 7.08 3.06 -16.49
CA PRO A 36 7.19 4.09 -15.43
C PRO A 36 6.18 4.01 -14.26
N ILE A 37 6.51 4.69 -13.15
CA ILE A 37 5.72 4.75 -11.90
C ILE A 37 5.15 6.16 -11.72
N ILE A 38 3.91 6.25 -11.25
CA ILE A 38 3.25 7.51 -10.90
C ILE A 38 2.87 7.46 -9.41
N LEU A 39 3.34 8.45 -8.64
CA LEU A 39 2.99 8.59 -7.23
C LEU A 39 1.59 9.18 -7.08
N LEU A 40 0.84 8.63 -6.13
CA LEU A 40 -0.50 9.08 -5.80
C LEU A 40 -0.51 9.87 -4.50
N HIS A 41 -1.45 10.79 -4.37
CA HIS A 41 -1.91 11.16 -3.04
C HIS A 41 -2.60 9.94 -2.42
N PRO A 42 -2.28 9.55 -1.17
CA PRO A 42 -2.85 8.37 -0.54
C PRO A 42 -4.37 8.33 -0.68
N ALA A 43 -4.89 7.28 -1.29
CA ALA A 43 -6.31 7.15 -1.61
C ALA A 43 -6.90 5.85 -1.05
N PRO A 44 -8.07 5.89 -0.40
CA PRO A 44 -8.71 4.69 0.11
C PRO A 44 -9.16 3.80 -1.07
N VAL A 45 -8.77 2.54 -1.02
CA VAL A 45 -9.12 1.52 -2.01
C VAL A 45 -9.56 0.24 -1.33
N ARG A 46 -10.19 -0.64 -2.10
CA ARG A 46 -10.39 -2.04 -1.76
C ARG A 46 -9.64 -2.90 -2.74
N VAL A 47 -8.85 -3.82 -2.22
CA VAL A 47 -8.23 -4.89 -3.01
C VAL A 47 -8.97 -6.17 -2.70
N ARG A 48 -9.78 -6.64 -3.66
CA ARG A 48 -10.77 -7.70 -3.41
C ARG A 48 -11.67 -7.32 -2.21
N SER A 49 -11.60 -8.05 -1.10
CA SER A 49 -12.37 -7.78 0.13
C SER A 49 -11.58 -7.00 1.21
N LEU A 50 -10.33 -6.62 0.93
CA LEU A 50 -9.43 -6.01 1.90
C LEU A 50 -9.42 -4.47 1.76
N PRO A 51 -9.71 -3.69 2.82
CA PRO A 51 -9.50 -2.25 2.81
C PRO A 51 -8.00 -1.92 2.81
N ALA A 52 -7.57 -1.03 1.92
CA ALA A 52 -6.18 -0.62 1.78
C ALA A 52 -6.08 0.85 1.34
N THR A 53 -4.85 1.36 1.25
CA THR A 53 -4.53 2.68 0.75
C THR A 53 -3.64 2.55 -0.48
N ALA A 54 -4.04 3.11 -1.62
CA ALA A 54 -3.21 3.19 -2.81
C ALA A 54 -2.25 4.39 -2.71
N VAL A 55 -0.98 4.16 -3.01
CA VAL A 55 0.10 5.17 -2.86
C VAL A 55 0.91 5.41 -4.14
N ALA A 56 0.88 4.48 -5.09
CA ALA A 56 1.47 4.65 -6.43
C ALA A 56 0.78 3.72 -7.43
N TYR A 57 0.97 3.96 -8.73
CA TYR A 57 0.54 3.03 -9.79
C TYR A 57 1.54 2.98 -10.95
N THR A 58 1.52 1.88 -11.68
CA THR A 58 2.10 1.68 -13.00
C THR A 58 0.96 1.45 -13.99
N VAL A 59 1.27 1.21 -15.26
CA VAL A 59 0.25 0.89 -16.28
C VAL A 59 -0.58 -0.34 -15.89
N THR A 60 0.02 -1.31 -15.19
CA THR A 60 -0.59 -2.61 -14.92
C THR A 60 -0.94 -2.85 -13.46
N ASP A 61 -0.29 -2.15 -12.53
CA ASP A 61 -0.38 -2.45 -11.10
C ASP A 61 -0.52 -1.19 -10.25
N VAL A 62 -1.07 -1.33 -9.05
CA VAL A 62 -1.22 -0.30 -8.03
C VAL A 62 -0.47 -0.75 -6.79
N LEU A 63 0.38 0.11 -6.25
CA LEU A 63 1.03 -0.10 -4.97
C LEU A 63 0.05 0.25 -3.87
N VAL A 64 -0.29 -0.76 -3.07
CA VAL A 64 -1.23 -0.64 -1.97
C VAL A 64 -0.57 -0.98 -0.64
N GLU A 65 -0.99 -0.28 0.41
CA GLU A 65 -0.57 -0.55 1.78
C GLU A 65 -1.77 -0.70 2.71
N TRP A 66 -1.63 -1.52 3.73
CA TRP A 66 -2.63 -1.68 4.77
C TRP A 66 -1.96 -2.10 6.08
N ASP A 67 -2.61 -1.80 7.19
CA ASP A 67 -2.25 -2.33 8.50
C ASP A 67 -3.21 -3.49 8.82
N GLY A 68 -2.67 -4.68 9.03
CA GLY A 68 -3.41 -5.88 9.43
C GLY A 68 -2.94 -6.42 10.77
N ASP A 69 -3.52 -7.53 11.22
CA ASP A 69 -3.18 -8.16 12.50
C ASP A 69 -1.69 -8.57 12.60
N GLY A 70 -1.03 -8.77 11.46
CA GLY A 70 0.41 -9.06 11.34
C GLY A 70 1.32 -7.83 11.19
N GLY A 71 0.75 -6.62 11.20
CA GLY A 71 1.47 -5.36 11.06
C GLY A 71 1.27 -4.68 9.70
N TYR A 72 2.26 -3.89 9.29
CA TYR A 72 2.22 -3.13 8.04
C TYR A 72 2.55 -4.03 6.85
N HIS A 73 1.68 -4.01 5.86
CA HIS A 73 1.85 -4.72 4.60
C HIS A 73 1.89 -3.71 3.44
N LEU A 74 2.67 -4.06 2.42
CA LEU A 74 2.85 -3.26 1.22
C LEU A 74 3.06 -4.18 0.01
N ARG A 75 2.26 -4.00 -1.04
CA ARG A 75 2.27 -4.90 -2.21
C ARG A 75 1.81 -4.21 -3.48
N TRP A 76 2.40 -4.61 -4.61
CA TRP A 76 1.88 -4.29 -5.94
C TRP A 76 0.76 -5.25 -6.30
N GLU A 77 -0.39 -4.68 -6.67
CA GLU A 77 -1.59 -5.41 -7.05
C GLU A 77 -1.99 -5.06 -8.47
N ALA A 78 -2.40 -6.04 -9.26
CA ALA A 78 -2.86 -5.76 -10.61
C ALA A 78 -4.06 -4.80 -10.56
N SER A 79 -4.05 -3.76 -11.40
CA SER A 79 -5.01 -2.64 -11.31
C SER A 79 -6.48 -3.09 -11.38
N TRP A 80 -6.77 -4.19 -12.07
CA TRP A 80 -8.11 -4.77 -12.18
C TRP A 80 -8.63 -5.42 -10.88
N LEU A 81 -7.77 -5.65 -9.89
CA LEU A 81 -8.14 -6.13 -8.55
C LEU A 81 -8.40 -4.99 -7.55
N VAL A 82 -8.10 -3.74 -7.94
CA VAL A 82 -8.13 -2.57 -7.06
C VAL A 82 -9.31 -1.68 -7.41
N HIS A 83 -10.20 -1.47 -6.45
CA HIS A 83 -11.37 -0.63 -6.58
C HIS A 83 -11.23 0.61 -5.71
N ARG A 84 -11.46 1.79 -6.29
CA ARG A 84 -11.47 3.03 -5.52
C ARG A 84 -12.68 3.05 -4.60
N CYS A 85 -12.46 3.32 -3.32
CA CYS A 85 -13.56 3.59 -2.40
C CYS A 85 -14.01 5.03 -2.62
N ALA A 86 -15.33 5.26 -2.71
CA ALA A 86 -15.85 6.61 -2.64
C ALA A 86 -15.33 7.26 -1.34
N PRO A 87 -14.92 8.54 -1.34
CA PRO A 87 -14.74 9.25 -0.09
C PRO A 87 -16.06 9.13 0.65
N ARG A 88 -16.05 8.52 1.85
CA ARG A 88 -17.20 8.53 2.73
C ARG A 88 -17.51 10.01 2.96
N GLN A 89 -18.48 10.55 2.25
CA GLN A 89 -19.03 11.86 2.58
C GLN A 89 -19.46 11.71 4.04
N ALA A 90 -18.78 12.43 4.93
CA ALA A 90 -19.23 12.55 6.30
C ALA A 90 -20.64 13.13 6.20
N ALA A 91 -21.66 12.29 6.41
CA ALA A 91 -23.02 12.75 6.55
C ALA A 91 -23.01 13.68 7.76
N ALA A 92 -23.02 14.98 7.48
CA ALA A 92 -23.34 16.00 8.47
C ALA A 92 -24.77 15.72 8.92
N GLN A 93 -24.92 15.38 10.20
CA GLN A 93 -26.19 15.46 10.92
C GLN A 93 -26.23 16.82 11.61
#